data_AF-A0A9D1IXQ3-F1
#
_entry.id   AF-A0A9D1IXQ3-F1
#
_cell.length_a   1.000
_cell.length_b   1.000
_cell.length_c   1.000
_cell.angle_alpha   90.00
_cell.angle_beta   90.00
_cell.angle_gamma   90.00
#
_symmetry.space_group_name_H-M   'P 1'
#
loop_
_entity.id
_entity.type
_entity.pdbx_description
1 polymer ?
#
loop_
_entity_poly.entity_id
_entity_poly.type
_entity_poly.pdbx_seq_one_letter_code
_entity_poly.pdbx_strand_id
1 'polypeptide(L)'
;MQQHTVRSLRLASAVLIAALLVLAGLGIYAASRQGMEDDVMVCGDFRLSNTQLAYYYWSEYFYFAGAYGEYLDGVVDLTVPLDQQAYSDEQTWQDYLLDEALSTVRETMAMVFRAQEEGFTLSAQGEADLAEVLESFRTAAEENGYADLEAYLAASYGPGATEESFTDYLRCAHLAAEYADSLFEAIAPTEAEIREYYEAHAGEYLENYGVTRADGPMPHGVYLPFDSWGEAQAVYDDFLEGGATHDLLNNLGAANLGQTGELEEVTPDSIGEAAEAWFYDESRQSGDHAVVTEEDGSAAICYFVSAGQRTYWQRLAEDDLRHETYQNQYLTIVNAYTFYVNYDKIRITAPEGLYETQSAG
;
A
#
# COMPACT_ATOMS: atom_id res chain seq x y z
N MET A 1 5.29 -14.75 9.01
CA MET A 1 6.43 -13.86 8.63
C MET A 1 6.02 -12.85 7.54
N GLN A 2 4.77 -12.35 7.56
CA GLN A 2 4.18 -11.47 6.53
C GLN A 2 4.41 -9.96 6.75
N GLN A 3 5.25 -9.57 7.73
CA GLN A 3 5.44 -8.15 8.08
C GLN A 3 6.46 -7.41 7.19
N HIS A 4 7.28 -8.12 6.41
CA HIS A 4 8.37 -7.50 5.64
C HIS A 4 7.97 -7.04 4.24
N THR A 5 7.03 -7.73 3.58
CA THR A 5 6.55 -7.40 2.23
C THR A 5 5.73 -6.09 2.19
N VAL A 6 5.18 -5.66 3.33
CA VAL A 6 4.31 -4.48 3.44
C VAL A 6 5.10 -3.16 3.44
N ARG A 7 6.41 -3.18 3.75
CA ARG A 7 7.22 -1.94 3.84
C ARG A 7 7.62 -1.36 2.49
N SER A 8 7.80 -2.17 1.44
CA SER A 8 8.07 -1.67 0.07
C SER A 8 6.86 -1.02 -0.59
N LEU A 9 5.65 -1.29 -0.13
CA LEU A 9 4.43 -0.69 -0.68
C LEU A 9 4.11 0.68 -0.07
N ARG A 10 4.92 1.23 0.84
CA ARG A 10 4.60 2.53 1.46
C ARG A 10 4.61 3.71 0.47
N LEU A 11 5.36 3.63 -0.62
CA LEU A 11 5.34 4.68 -1.66
C LEU A 11 4.22 4.50 -2.69
N ALA A 12 3.74 3.27 -2.89
CA ALA A 12 2.57 2.99 -3.73
C ALA A 12 1.22 3.08 -2.97
N SER A 13 1.24 3.04 -1.63
CA SER A 13 0.04 3.06 -0.78
C SER A 13 -0.20 4.39 -0.05
N ALA A 14 0.76 5.32 -0.07
CA ALA A 14 0.61 6.63 0.57
C ALA A 14 -0.24 7.62 -0.26
N VAL A 15 -0.55 7.30 -1.52
CA VAL A 15 -1.16 8.27 -2.45
C VAL A 15 -2.69 8.18 -2.58
N LEU A 16 -3.36 7.09 -2.17
CA LEU A 16 -4.80 6.96 -2.38
C LEU A 16 -5.52 6.29 -1.19
N ILE A 17 -6.43 7.05 -0.57
CA ILE A 17 -7.58 6.57 0.23
C ILE A 17 -7.30 6.22 1.71
N ALA A 18 -6.96 7.19 2.57
CA ALA A 18 -7.23 7.07 4.02
C ALA A 18 -7.30 8.39 4.81
N ALA A 19 -7.61 9.53 4.17
CA ALA A 19 -7.87 10.79 4.88
C ALA A 19 -9.17 11.47 4.39
N LEU A 20 -10.18 10.68 4.02
CA LEU A 20 -11.45 11.17 3.48
C LEU A 20 -12.60 11.23 4.49
N LEU A 21 -12.34 11.21 5.80
CA LEU A 21 -13.42 11.23 6.78
C LEU A 21 -13.21 12.23 7.93
N VAL A 22 -14.05 13.26 7.88
CA VAL A 22 -14.59 14.06 8.98
C VAL A 22 -13.69 15.19 9.52
N LEU A 23 -13.67 16.32 8.80
CA LEU A 23 -13.67 17.63 9.46
C LEU A 23 -15.12 18.12 9.54
N ALA A 24 -15.88 17.53 10.47
CA ALA A 24 -17.20 18.03 10.84
C ALA A 24 -17.03 19.44 11.42
N GLY A 25 -17.76 20.40 10.85
CA GLY A 25 -17.58 21.81 11.12
C GLY A 25 -17.79 22.23 12.58
N LEU A 26 -17.24 23.40 12.92
CA LEU A 26 -17.93 24.54 13.53
C LEU A 26 -16.95 25.73 13.71
N GLY A 27 -17.15 26.79 12.90
CA GLY A 27 -17.18 28.17 13.41
C GLY A 27 -15.89 29.01 13.49
N ILE A 28 -15.47 29.58 12.34
CA ILE A 28 -14.62 30.78 12.15
C ILE A 28 -13.85 31.26 13.39
N TYR A 29 -12.62 30.78 13.57
CA TYR A 29 -11.57 31.55 14.25
C TYR A 29 -10.29 31.64 13.42
N ALA A 30 -9.87 32.87 13.17
CA ALA A 30 -8.73 33.20 12.32
C ALA A 30 -7.42 32.58 12.84
N ALA A 31 -7.03 31.45 12.25
CA ALA A 31 -5.65 30.99 12.28
C ALA A 31 -4.73 32.17 11.95
N SER A 32 -3.68 32.33 12.74
CA SER A 32 -2.66 33.37 12.54
C SER A 32 -2.13 33.30 11.11
N ARG A 33 -2.35 34.35 10.32
CA ARG A 33 -1.79 34.50 8.96
C ARG A 33 -0.27 34.69 8.94
N GLN A 34 0.39 34.78 10.10
CA GLN A 34 1.79 35.17 10.18
C GLN A 34 2.72 33.98 9.95
N GLY A 35 3.52 34.02 8.88
CA GLY A 35 4.58 33.05 8.60
C GLY A 35 4.12 31.78 7.90
N MET A 36 2.90 31.73 7.35
CA MET A 36 2.44 30.58 6.56
C MET A 36 3.16 30.50 5.20
N GLU A 37 3.59 31.65 4.69
CA GLU A 37 4.38 31.83 3.48
C GLU A 37 5.89 31.65 3.68
N ASP A 38 6.36 31.48 4.92
CA ASP A 38 7.78 31.31 5.20
C ASP A 38 8.30 29.98 4.63
N ASP A 39 9.44 30.04 3.93
CA ASP A 39 10.17 28.85 3.51
C ASP A 39 10.68 28.08 4.76
N VAL A 40 10.16 26.88 4.97
CA VAL A 40 10.53 25.99 6.08
C VAL A 40 11.41 24.83 5.67
N MET A 41 11.36 24.42 4.40
CA MET A 41 12.28 23.44 3.83
C MET A 41 12.78 23.91 2.47
N VAL A 42 14.07 23.74 2.21
CA VAL A 42 14.70 24.13 0.94
C VAL A 42 15.63 23.02 0.42
N CYS A 43 15.62 22.79 -0.90
CA CYS A 43 16.58 21.93 -1.60
C CYS A 43 16.86 22.52 -2.99
N GLY A 44 18.09 23.00 -3.24
CA GLY A 44 18.40 23.70 -4.50
C GLY A 44 17.50 24.92 -4.70
N ASP A 45 16.67 24.90 -5.74
CA ASP A 45 15.67 25.94 -6.05
C ASP A 45 14.29 25.65 -5.46
N PHE A 46 14.04 24.44 -4.98
CA PHE A 46 12.77 24.08 -4.33
C PHE A 46 12.61 24.76 -2.98
N ARG A 47 11.40 25.27 -2.72
CA ARG A 47 10.99 25.89 -1.46
C ARG A 47 9.65 25.28 -1.04
N LEU A 48 9.57 24.82 0.19
CA LEU A 48 8.33 24.38 0.85
C LEU A 48 7.93 25.44 1.88
N SER A 49 6.71 25.96 1.77
CA SER A 49 6.13 26.86 2.78
C SER A 49 5.47 26.10 3.92
N ASN A 50 5.13 26.79 5.01
CA ASN A 50 4.29 26.21 6.08
C ASN A 50 2.92 25.75 5.57
N THR A 51 2.31 26.48 4.64
CA THR A 51 1.04 26.06 4.01
C THR A 51 1.18 24.71 3.32
N GLN A 52 2.25 24.52 2.53
CA GLN A 52 2.47 23.25 1.84
C GLN A 52 2.84 22.13 2.81
N LEU A 53 3.65 22.42 3.83
CA LEU A 53 3.97 21.47 4.90
C LEU A 53 2.70 20.96 5.61
N ALA A 54 1.69 21.81 5.78
CA ALA A 54 0.43 21.43 6.40
C ALA A 54 -0.31 20.33 5.61
N TYR A 55 -0.19 20.29 4.27
CA TYR A 55 -0.78 19.20 3.46
C TYR A 55 -0.20 17.84 3.84
N TYR A 56 1.13 17.76 3.95
CA TYR A 56 1.84 16.55 4.35
C TYR A 56 1.55 16.20 5.81
N TYR A 57 1.74 17.14 6.74
CA TYR A 57 1.56 16.88 8.17
C TYR A 57 0.17 16.34 8.52
N TRP A 58 -0.88 16.97 7.98
CA TRP A 58 -2.25 16.53 8.29
C TRP A 58 -2.63 15.25 7.55
N SER A 59 -2.06 15.01 6.36
CA SER A 59 -2.20 13.72 5.68
C SER A 59 -1.58 12.58 6.49
N GLU A 60 -0.39 12.78 7.08
CA GLU A 60 0.24 11.81 7.98
C GLU A 60 -0.60 11.56 9.24
N TYR A 61 -1.10 12.63 9.88
CA TYR A 61 -1.98 12.49 11.04
C TYR A 61 -3.24 11.69 10.72
N PHE A 62 -3.93 12.00 9.62
CA PHE A 62 -5.18 11.31 9.27
C PHE A 62 -4.95 9.88 8.81
N TYR A 63 -3.86 9.61 8.10
CA TYR A 63 -3.44 8.25 7.78
C TYR A 63 -3.19 7.44 9.06
N PHE A 64 -2.44 8.00 10.01
CA PHE A 64 -2.21 7.41 11.31
C PHE A 64 -3.53 7.17 12.07
N ALA A 65 -4.40 8.18 12.15
CA ALA A 65 -5.69 8.08 12.82
C ALA A 65 -6.57 6.98 12.20
N GLY A 66 -6.64 6.92 10.87
CA GLY A 66 -7.40 5.89 10.15
C GLY A 66 -6.84 4.48 10.35
N ALA A 67 -5.52 4.33 10.38
CA ALA A 67 -4.87 3.04 10.62
C ALA A 67 -5.15 2.47 12.03
N TYR A 68 -5.28 3.34 13.03
CA TYR A 68 -5.61 2.93 14.40
C TYR A 68 -7.11 2.77 14.65
N GLY A 69 -7.96 3.46 13.87
CA GLY A 69 -9.42 3.33 13.96
C GLY A 69 -9.94 3.51 15.39
N GLU A 70 -10.72 2.55 15.88
CA GLU A 70 -11.29 2.57 17.24
C GLU A 70 -10.24 2.55 18.37
N TYR A 71 -9.00 2.15 18.09
CA TYR A 71 -7.91 2.10 19.08
C TYR A 71 -7.20 3.44 19.27
N LEU A 72 -7.49 4.43 18.43
CA LEU A 72 -6.79 5.71 18.42
C LEU A 72 -6.85 6.43 19.78
N ASP A 73 -8.00 6.43 20.44
CA ASP A 73 -8.22 7.07 21.76
C ASP A 73 -7.36 6.44 22.89
N GLY A 74 -6.89 5.20 22.69
CA GLY A 74 -5.94 4.55 23.60
C GLY A 74 -4.48 4.91 23.35
N VAL A 75 -4.18 5.63 22.26
CA VAL A 75 -2.82 5.94 21.79
C VAL A 75 -2.55 7.45 21.84
N VAL A 76 -3.52 8.26 21.42
CA VAL A 76 -3.47 9.73 21.42
C VAL A 76 -4.73 10.27 22.10
N ASP A 77 -4.56 11.17 23.07
CA ASP A 77 -5.69 11.88 23.68
C ASP A 77 -6.23 12.92 22.67
N LEU A 78 -7.37 12.62 22.07
CA LEU A 78 -7.97 13.45 21.03
C LEU A 78 -8.51 14.78 21.55
N THR A 79 -8.44 15.04 22.86
CA THR A 79 -8.88 16.31 23.48
C THR A 79 -7.72 17.24 23.83
N VAL A 80 -6.48 16.79 23.68
CA VAL A 80 -5.27 17.54 24.03
C VAL A 80 -4.47 17.88 22.78
N PRO A 81 -3.93 19.10 22.64
CA PRO A 81 -3.05 19.43 21.53
C PRO A 81 -1.84 18.48 21.42
N LEU A 82 -1.49 18.06 20.20
CA LEU A 82 -0.39 17.09 19.95
C LEU A 82 0.98 17.58 20.45
N ASP A 83 1.18 18.90 20.54
CA ASP A 83 2.40 19.53 21.08
C ASP A 83 2.47 19.52 22.63
N GLN A 84 1.41 19.06 23.28
CA GLN A 84 1.30 18.92 24.73
C GLN A 84 1.23 17.46 25.20
N GLN A 85 1.26 16.52 24.25
CA GLN A 85 1.24 15.09 24.53
C GLN A 85 2.60 14.46 24.24
N ALA A 86 3.14 13.72 25.20
CA ALA A 86 4.39 12.99 25.02
C ALA A 86 4.16 11.77 24.11
N TYR A 87 5.01 11.62 23.10
CA TYR A 87 5.16 10.38 22.33
C TYR A 87 6.26 9.51 22.94
N SER A 88 7.37 10.14 23.33
CA SER A 88 8.49 9.53 24.06
C SER A 88 8.97 10.47 25.18
N ASP A 89 10.05 10.09 25.88
CA ASP A 89 10.68 10.95 26.89
C ASP A 89 11.29 12.23 26.27
N GLU A 90 11.60 12.22 24.97
CA GLU A 90 12.29 13.29 24.25
C GLU A 90 11.41 14.07 23.26
N GLN A 91 10.28 13.51 22.82
CA GLN A 91 9.46 14.07 21.73
C GLN A 91 7.96 14.07 22.06
N THR A 92 7.28 15.12 21.60
CA THR A 92 5.82 15.16 21.58
C THR A 92 5.25 14.40 20.39
N TRP A 93 3.95 14.11 20.40
CA TRP A 93 3.27 13.55 19.23
C TRP A 93 3.37 14.47 18.01
N GLN A 94 3.34 15.79 18.21
CA GLN A 94 3.56 16.75 17.11
C GLN A 94 4.98 16.63 16.54
N ASP A 95 6.01 16.47 17.39
CA ASP A 95 7.39 16.33 16.92
C ASP A 95 7.57 15.05 16.08
N TYR A 96 7.02 13.93 16.54
CA TYR A 96 7.04 12.67 15.80
C TYR A 96 6.36 12.78 14.43
N LEU A 97 5.12 13.30 14.39
CA LEU A 97 4.37 13.47 13.14
C LEU A 97 5.04 14.49 12.20
N LEU A 98 5.68 15.52 12.76
CA LEU A 98 6.43 16.49 11.97
C LEU A 98 7.67 15.85 11.35
N ASP A 99 8.42 15.04 12.08
CA ASP A 99 9.59 14.33 11.56
C ASP A 99 9.19 13.36 10.42
N GLU A 100 8.09 12.61 10.59
CA GLU A 100 7.54 11.75 9.54
C GLU A 100 7.13 12.58 8.30
N ALA A 101 6.36 13.65 8.48
CA ALA A 101 5.94 14.51 7.37
C ALA A 101 7.13 15.13 6.63
N LEU A 102 8.15 15.61 7.35
CA LEU A 102 9.37 16.13 6.74
C LEU A 102 10.15 15.04 6.00
N SER A 103 10.12 13.77 6.46
CA SER A 103 10.69 12.65 5.71
C SER A 103 9.91 12.42 4.42
N THR A 104 8.57 12.35 4.50
CA THR A 104 7.68 12.18 3.34
C THR A 104 7.93 13.27 2.29
N VAL A 105 8.10 14.54 2.68
CA VAL A 105 8.46 15.61 1.73
C VAL A 105 9.79 15.31 1.04
N ARG A 106 10.83 14.95 1.80
CA ARG A 106 12.17 14.69 1.25
C ARG A 106 12.14 13.57 0.22
N GLU A 107 11.49 12.47 0.57
CA GLU A 107 11.39 11.27 -0.27
C GLU A 107 10.56 11.54 -1.52
N THR A 108 9.38 12.15 -1.36
CA THR A 108 8.51 12.53 -2.48
C THR A 108 9.23 13.47 -3.43
N MET A 109 9.83 14.55 -2.91
CA MET A 109 10.46 15.55 -3.77
C MET A 109 11.75 15.04 -4.42
N ALA A 110 12.52 14.17 -3.75
CA ALA A 110 13.65 13.50 -4.39
C ALA A 110 13.23 12.67 -5.60
N MET A 111 12.12 11.93 -5.49
CA MET A 111 11.54 11.19 -6.61
C MET A 111 11.02 12.11 -7.70
N VAL A 112 10.32 13.19 -7.35
CA VAL A 112 9.83 14.18 -8.32
C VAL A 112 10.98 14.84 -9.08
N PHE A 113 12.04 15.26 -8.39
CA PHE A 113 13.21 15.86 -9.05
C PHE A 113 13.87 14.86 -9.99
N ARG A 114 14.02 13.61 -9.56
CA ARG A 114 14.61 12.56 -10.40
C ARG A 114 13.74 12.24 -11.62
N ALA A 115 12.43 12.12 -11.44
CA ALA A 115 11.47 11.93 -12.51
C ALA A 115 11.58 13.06 -13.55
N GLN A 116 11.64 14.31 -13.09
CA GLN A 116 11.79 15.49 -13.96
C GLN A 116 13.13 15.52 -14.70
N GLU A 117 14.23 15.17 -14.05
CA GLU A 117 15.56 15.04 -14.67
C GLU A 117 15.56 14.00 -15.80
N GLU A 118 14.81 12.90 -15.63
CA GLU A 118 14.68 11.83 -16.63
C GLU A 118 13.56 12.09 -17.65
N GLY A 119 12.82 13.20 -17.51
CA GLY A 119 11.72 13.55 -18.40
C GLY A 119 10.47 12.69 -18.22
N PHE A 120 10.33 12.00 -17.08
CA PHE A 120 9.13 11.29 -16.69
C PHE A 120 8.05 12.28 -16.26
N THR A 121 6.81 12.04 -16.68
CA THR A 121 5.66 12.91 -16.45
C THR A 121 4.48 12.10 -15.97
N LEU A 122 3.59 12.73 -15.21
CA LEU A 122 2.38 12.10 -14.71
C LEU A 122 1.54 11.53 -15.88
N SER A 123 1.06 10.31 -15.72
CA SER A 123 0.26 9.63 -16.73
C SER A 123 -1.13 10.27 -16.89
N ALA A 124 -1.82 9.92 -17.98
CA ALA A 124 -3.21 10.33 -18.16
C ALA A 124 -4.15 9.73 -17.10
N GLN A 125 -3.83 8.54 -16.58
CA GLN A 125 -4.58 7.93 -15.48
C GLN A 125 -4.32 8.69 -14.18
N GLY A 126 -3.06 9.01 -13.87
CA GLY A 126 -2.72 9.79 -12.69
C GLY A 126 -3.33 11.19 -12.69
N GLU A 127 -3.40 11.88 -13.84
CA GLU A 127 -4.13 13.16 -13.93
C GLU A 127 -5.65 12.98 -13.74
N ALA A 128 -6.23 11.83 -14.12
CA ALA A 128 -7.64 11.54 -13.88
C ALA A 128 -7.92 11.22 -12.40
N ASP A 129 -7.06 10.42 -11.76
CA ASP A 129 -7.16 10.08 -10.33
C ASP A 129 -7.02 11.34 -9.47
N LEU A 130 -6.06 12.23 -9.81
CA LEU A 130 -5.91 13.53 -9.17
C LEU A 130 -7.20 14.36 -9.26
N ALA A 131 -7.82 14.41 -10.46
CA ALA A 131 -9.05 15.16 -10.67
C ALA A 131 -10.23 14.59 -9.85
N GLU A 132 -10.31 13.26 -9.70
CA GLU A 132 -11.30 12.61 -8.84
C GLU A 132 -11.10 12.98 -7.37
N VAL A 133 -9.85 13.02 -6.89
CA VAL A 133 -9.54 13.48 -5.54
C VAL A 133 -10.00 14.94 -5.35
N LEU A 134 -9.68 15.85 -6.27
CA LEU A 134 -10.14 17.23 -6.19
C LEU A 134 -11.67 17.33 -6.13
N GLU A 135 -12.40 16.54 -6.93
CA GLU A 135 -13.85 16.53 -6.93
C GLU A 135 -14.44 16.01 -5.60
N SER A 136 -13.80 15.02 -4.98
CA SER A 136 -14.19 14.56 -3.64
C SER A 136 -14.05 15.67 -2.59
N PHE A 137 -12.99 16.49 -2.67
CA PHE A 137 -12.79 17.64 -1.79
C PHE A 137 -13.80 18.77 -2.05
N ARG A 138 -14.22 18.98 -3.29
CA ARG A 138 -15.31 19.91 -3.62
C ARG A 138 -16.64 19.46 -3.02
N THR A 139 -16.96 18.18 -3.18
CA THR A 139 -18.16 17.59 -2.58
C THR A 139 -18.13 17.78 -1.06
N ALA A 140 -17.01 17.48 -0.41
CA ALA A 140 -16.85 17.71 1.03
C ALA A 140 -16.99 19.18 1.43
N ALA A 141 -16.44 20.11 0.64
CA ALA A 141 -16.59 21.54 0.87
C ALA A 141 -18.07 21.96 0.85
N GLU A 142 -18.83 21.51 -0.15
CA GLU A 142 -20.26 21.79 -0.27
C GLU A 142 -21.06 21.19 0.89
N GLU A 143 -20.81 19.92 1.24
CA GLU A 143 -21.49 19.21 2.34
C GLU A 143 -21.25 19.87 3.70
N ASN A 144 -20.06 20.45 3.90
CA ASN A 144 -19.68 21.17 5.13
C ASN A 144 -19.99 22.68 5.09
N GLY A 145 -20.68 23.16 4.04
CA GLY A 145 -21.18 24.53 3.97
C GLY A 145 -20.11 25.59 3.64
N TYR A 146 -18.98 25.19 3.07
CA TYR A 146 -17.97 26.11 2.53
C TYR A 146 -18.43 26.67 1.18
N ALA A 147 -17.99 27.90 0.86
CA ALA A 147 -18.39 28.58 -0.37
C ALA A 147 -17.79 27.95 -1.63
N ASP A 148 -16.57 27.40 -1.50
CA ASP A 148 -15.80 26.76 -2.55
C ASP A 148 -14.68 25.90 -1.91
N LEU A 149 -13.92 25.21 -2.77
CA LEU A 149 -12.80 24.38 -2.36
C LEU A 149 -11.69 25.19 -1.67
N GLU A 150 -11.40 26.40 -2.14
CA GLU A 150 -10.33 27.21 -1.55
C GLU A 150 -10.67 27.61 -0.11
N ALA A 151 -11.91 27.99 0.17
CA ALA A 151 -12.38 28.26 1.52
C ALA A 151 -12.23 27.04 2.43
N TYR A 152 -12.54 25.84 1.91
CA TYR A 152 -12.38 24.59 2.65
C TYR A 152 -10.90 24.24 2.90
N LEU A 153 -10.03 24.38 1.90
CA LEU A 153 -8.59 24.15 2.02
C LEU A 153 -7.95 25.14 2.99
N ALA A 154 -8.31 26.42 2.93
CA ALA A 154 -7.80 27.44 3.84
C ALA A 154 -8.25 27.22 5.29
N ALA A 155 -9.44 26.68 5.51
CA ALA A 155 -9.91 26.28 6.83
C ALA A 155 -9.21 25.02 7.36
N SER A 156 -8.90 24.07 6.47
CA SER A 156 -8.29 22.78 6.83
C SER A 156 -6.77 22.88 7.04
N TYR A 157 -6.07 23.60 6.17
CA TYR A 157 -4.60 23.64 6.11
C TYR A 157 -4.01 25.02 6.43
N GLY A 158 -4.87 26.01 6.66
CA GLY A 158 -4.49 27.35 7.07
C GLY A 158 -4.41 28.37 5.94
N PRO A 159 -4.19 29.66 6.28
CA PRO A 159 -4.16 30.75 5.31
C PRO A 159 -3.11 30.53 4.21
N GLY A 160 -3.51 30.74 2.96
CA GLY A 160 -2.64 30.58 1.79
C GLY A 160 -2.79 29.25 1.07
N ALA A 161 -3.56 28.29 1.63
CA ALA A 161 -3.92 27.08 0.91
C ALA A 161 -4.90 27.43 -0.22
N THR A 162 -4.47 27.21 -1.46
CA THR A 162 -5.28 27.43 -2.68
C THR A 162 -5.48 26.10 -3.41
N GLU A 163 -6.49 26.07 -4.29
CA GLU A 163 -6.69 24.93 -5.19
C GLU A 163 -5.43 24.64 -6.03
N GLU A 164 -4.73 25.66 -6.51
CA GLU A 164 -3.48 25.52 -7.26
C GLU A 164 -2.40 24.82 -6.42
N SER A 165 -2.12 25.33 -5.22
CA SER A 165 -1.08 24.74 -4.36
C SER A 165 -1.41 23.32 -3.90
N PHE A 166 -2.70 23.01 -3.71
CA PHE A 166 -3.13 21.67 -3.36
C PHE A 166 -3.08 20.72 -4.56
N THR A 167 -3.43 21.19 -5.75
CA THR A 167 -3.26 20.47 -7.02
C THR A 167 -1.80 20.12 -7.27
N ASP A 168 -0.88 21.06 -7.02
CA ASP A 168 0.56 20.82 -7.17
C ASP A 168 1.08 19.79 -6.17
N TYR A 169 0.60 19.82 -4.92
CA TYR A 169 0.87 18.80 -3.92
C TYR A 169 0.44 17.40 -4.40
N LEU A 170 -0.82 17.27 -4.84
CA LEU A 170 -1.34 15.99 -5.34
C LEU A 170 -0.56 15.52 -6.57
N ARG A 171 -0.23 16.42 -7.50
CA ARG A 171 0.56 16.07 -8.69
C ARG A 171 1.95 15.57 -8.32
N CYS A 172 2.61 16.17 -7.34
CA CYS A 172 3.90 15.69 -6.85
C CYS A 172 3.78 14.29 -6.23
N ALA A 173 2.74 14.05 -5.43
CA ALA A 173 2.50 12.74 -4.83
C ALA A 173 2.27 11.65 -5.88
N HIS A 174 1.34 11.86 -6.83
CA HIS A 174 1.09 10.90 -7.91
C HIS A 174 2.30 10.69 -8.82
N LEU A 175 3.04 11.75 -9.17
CA LEU A 175 4.24 11.64 -9.99
C LEU A 175 5.33 10.81 -9.29
N ALA A 176 5.55 11.02 -7.99
CA ALA A 176 6.51 10.25 -7.22
C ALA A 176 6.12 8.77 -7.16
N ALA A 177 4.84 8.44 -6.95
CA ALA A 177 4.35 7.08 -6.90
C ALA A 177 4.47 6.37 -8.27
N GLU A 178 3.97 6.98 -9.34
CA GLU A 178 4.07 6.38 -10.68
C GLU A 178 5.54 6.19 -11.10
N TYR A 179 6.42 7.13 -10.75
CA TYR A 179 7.84 6.98 -11.05
C TYR A 179 8.49 5.86 -10.23
N ALA A 180 8.17 5.76 -8.94
CA ALA A 180 8.62 4.67 -8.07
C ALA A 180 8.18 3.28 -8.60
N ASP A 181 6.92 3.15 -9.03
CA ASP A 181 6.39 1.94 -9.64
C ASP A 181 7.15 1.62 -10.94
N SER A 182 7.38 2.63 -11.79
CA SER A 182 8.13 2.45 -13.03
C SER A 182 9.57 1.96 -12.80
N LEU A 183 10.23 2.43 -11.73
CA LEU A 183 11.56 1.97 -11.35
C LEU A 183 11.53 0.50 -10.94
N PHE A 184 10.55 0.09 -10.13
CA PHE A 184 10.41 -1.30 -9.69
C PHE A 184 10.05 -2.24 -10.84
N GLU A 185 9.13 -1.83 -11.72
CA GLU A 185 8.73 -2.59 -12.92
C GLU A 185 9.89 -2.76 -13.91
N ALA A 186 10.77 -1.77 -14.01
CA ALA A 186 11.96 -1.86 -14.86
C ALA A 186 13.00 -2.88 -14.36
N ILE A 187 12.91 -3.34 -13.10
CA ILE A 187 13.82 -4.36 -12.56
C ILE A 187 13.36 -5.74 -13.02
N ALA A 188 14.06 -6.26 -14.03
CA ALA A 188 13.86 -7.59 -14.58
C ALA A 188 15.18 -8.39 -14.50
N PRO A 189 15.45 -9.06 -13.36
CA PRO A 189 16.64 -9.87 -13.19
C PRO A 189 16.66 -11.04 -14.17
N THR A 190 17.84 -11.37 -14.67
CA THR A 190 18.05 -12.57 -15.48
C THR A 190 18.03 -13.83 -14.62
N GLU A 191 17.74 -14.99 -15.23
CA GLU A 191 17.82 -16.29 -14.53
C GLU A 191 19.20 -16.54 -13.87
N ALA A 192 20.27 -15.96 -14.44
CA ALA A 192 21.60 -16.06 -13.88
C ALA A 192 21.75 -15.26 -12.59
N GLU A 193 21.23 -14.03 -12.55
CA GLU A 193 21.25 -13.18 -11.36
C GLU A 193 20.37 -13.76 -10.24
N ILE A 194 19.18 -14.29 -10.58
CA ILE A 194 18.31 -14.97 -9.61
C ILE A 194 19.03 -16.18 -8.99
N ARG A 195 19.75 -16.94 -9.81
CA ARG A 195 20.52 -18.10 -9.33
C ARG A 195 21.67 -17.68 -8.42
N GLU A 196 22.42 -16.66 -8.81
CA GLU A 196 23.53 -16.14 -8.02
C GLU A 196 23.04 -15.61 -6.67
N TYR A 197 21.92 -14.86 -6.67
CA TYR A 197 21.28 -14.37 -5.45
C TYR A 197 20.83 -15.52 -4.54
N TYR A 198 20.13 -16.50 -5.09
CA TYR A 198 19.74 -17.69 -4.32
C TYR A 198 20.95 -18.39 -3.70
N GLU A 199 22.03 -18.59 -4.46
CA GLU A 199 23.22 -19.29 -3.96
C GLU A 199 23.91 -18.55 -2.81
N ALA A 200 23.87 -17.21 -2.82
CA ALA A 200 24.35 -16.39 -1.71
C ALA A 200 23.50 -16.50 -0.44
N HIS A 201 22.18 -16.77 -0.58
CA HIS A 201 21.20 -16.80 0.50
C HIS A 201 20.57 -18.17 0.76
N ALA A 202 21.12 -19.25 0.19
CA ALA A 202 20.50 -20.58 0.21
C ALA A 202 20.21 -21.12 1.62
N GLY A 203 21.06 -20.77 2.60
CA GLY A 203 20.85 -21.14 4.00
C GLY A 203 19.60 -20.50 4.60
N GLU A 204 19.33 -19.24 4.26
CA GLU A 204 18.17 -18.49 4.73
C GLU A 204 16.88 -19.04 4.11
N TYR A 205 16.90 -19.39 2.82
CA TYR A 205 15.75 -20.02 2.16
C TYR A 205 15.43 -21.41 2.74
N LEU A 206 16.45 -22.20 3.05
CA LEU A 206 16.25 -23.49 3.70
C LEU A 206 15.70 -23.32 5.13
N GLU A 207 16.22 -22.38 5.91
CA GLU A 207 15.80 -22.17 7.30
C GLU A 207 14.39 -21.59 7.40
N ASN A 208 14.06 -20.60 6.58
CA ASN A 208 12.81 -19.87 6.66
C ASN A 208 11.65 -20.54 5.91
N TYR A 209 11.96 -21.28 4.82
CA TYR A 209 10.95 -21.82 3.91
C TYR A 209 11.12 -23.33 3.62
N GLY A 210 12.21 -23.96 4.05
CA GLY A 210 12.47 -25.37 3.71
C GLY A 210 12.87 -25.59 2.25
N VAL A 211 13.17 -24.53 1.51
CA VAL A 211 13.25 -24.54 0.04
C VAL A 211 14.67 -24.79 -0.47
N THR A 212 14.79 -25.66 -1.48
CA THR A 212 16.05 -26.05 -2.10
C THR A 212 16.03 -25.98 -3.63
N ARG A 213 17.22 -26.02 -4.26
CA ARG A 213 17.33 -26.16 -5.73
C ARG A 213 16.83 -27.50 -6.29
N ALA A 214 16.57 -28.49 -5.42
CA ALA A 214 16.06 -29.78 -5.83
C ALA A 214 14.54 -29.78 -5.98
N ASP A 215 13.86 -28.75 -5.48
CA ASP A 215 12.41 -28.66 -5.49
C ASP A 215 11.87 -28.52 -6.92
N GLY A 216 10.71 -29.13 -7.16
CA GLY A 216 10.03 -29.09 -8.45
C GLY A 216 9.46 -27.71 -8.80
N PRO A 217 9.05 -27.51 -10.05
CA PRO A 217 8.30 -26.32 -10.44
C PRO A 217 6.97 -26.25 -9.68
N MET A 218 6.49 -25.04 -9.45
CA MET A 218 5.18 -24.77 -8.84
C MET A 218 4.08 -25.16 -9.83
N PRO A 219 3.17 -26.08 -9.47
CA PRO A 219 2.06 -26.47 -10.33
C PRO A 219 1.11 -25.32 -10.62
N HIS A 220 0.37 -25.44 -11.72
CA HIS A 220 -0.79 -24.64 -12.07
C HIS A 220 -2.04 -25.51 -11.97
N GLY A 221 -3.08 -25.03 -11.30
CA GLY A 221 -4.40 -25.64 -11.41
C GLY A 221 -5.51 -24.85 -10.73
N VAL A 222 -6.58 -25.55 -10.39
CA VAL A 222 -7.74 -24.98 -9.68
C VAL A 222 -7.87 -25.62 -8.30
N TYR A 223 -8.01 -24.78 -7.28
CA TYR A 223 -8.27 -25.18 -5.90
C TYR A 223 -9.55 -24.52 -5.40
N LEU A 224 -10.56 -25.32 -5.06
CA LEU A 224 -11.82 -24.85 -4.48
C LEU A 224 -12.02 -25.41 -3.07
N PRO A 225 -11.81 -24.62 -2.01
CA PRO A 225 -11.96 -25.09 -0.63
C PRO A 225 -13.43 -25.09 -0.18
N PHE A 226 -13.76 -26.05 0.67
CA PHE A 226 -15.06 -26.23 1.31
C PHE A 226 -14.88 -26.62 2.78
N ASP A 227 -15.85 -26.25 3.62
CA ASP A 227 -15.81 -26.52 5.06
C ASP A 227 -15.95 -28.02 5.38
N SER A 228 -16.43 -28.82 4.43
CA SER A 228 -16.54 -30.26 4.59
C SER A 228 -16.45 -31.03 3.28
N TRP A 229 -16.04 -32.29 3.38
CA TRP A 229 -16.10 -33.24 2.26
C TRP A 229 -17.49 -33.34 1.61
N GLY A 230 -18.57 -33.27 2.39
CA GLY A 230 -19.93 -33.41 1.86
C GLY A 230 -20.33 -32.26 0.93
N GLU A 231 -19.91 -31.05 1.24
CA GLU A 231 -20.11 -29.87 0.39
C GLU A 231 -19.26 -29.95 -0.88
N ALA A 232 -17.97 -30.26 -0.72
CA ALA A 232 -17.06 -30.45 -1.86
C ALA A 232 -17.58 -31.53 -2.81
N GLN A 233 -18.06 -32.66 -2.27
CA GLN A 233 -18.56 -33.77 -3.07
C GLN A 233 -19.82 -33.39 -3.86
N ALA A 234 -20.74 -32.62 -3.27
CA ALA A 234 -21.94 -32.18 -3.98
C ALA A 234 -21.59 -31.33 -5.21
N VAL A 235 -20.67 -30.37 -5.05
CA VAL A 235 -20.20 -29.54 -6.18
C VAL A 235 -19.37 -30.37 -7.17
N TYR A 236 -18.61 -31.35 -6.69
CA TYR A 236 -17.83 -32.25 -7.54
C TYR A 236 -18.72 -33.18 -8.37
N ASP A 237 -19.85 -33.63 -7.85
CA ASP A 237 -20.82 -34.42 -8.61
C ASP A 237 -21.40 -33.61 -9.78
N ASP A 238 -21.79 -32.35 -9.54
CA ASP A 238 -22.23 -31.42 -10.59
C ASP A 238 -21.11 -31.17 -11.63
N PHE A 239 -19.87 -31.03 -11.17
CA PHE A 239 -18.70 -30.90 -12.02
C PHE A 239 -18.51 -32.12 -12.94
N LEU A 240 -18.65 -33.34 -12.41
CA LEU A 240 -18.56 -34.58 -13.19
C LEU A 240 -19.71 -34.69 -14.21
N GLU A 241 -20.94 -34.38 -13.81
CA GLU A 241 -22.11 -34.40 -14.69
C GLU A 241 -21.98 -33.38 -15.84
N GLY A 242 -21.38 -32.22 -15.56
CA GLY A 242 -21.10 -31.18 -16.55
C GLY A 242 -19.90 -31.46 -17.47
N GLY A 243 -19.24 -32.62 -17.33
CA GLY A 243 -18.15 -33.04 -18.23
C GLY A 243 -16.74 -32.73 -17.73
N ALA A 244 -16.59 -32.32 -16.47
CA ALA A 244 -15.32 -32.20 -15.77
C ALA A 244 -14.25 -31.31 -16.47
N THR A 245 -14.67 -30.17 -17.04
CA THR A 245 -13.75 -29.25 -17.72
C THR A 245 -13.20 -28.18 -16.80
N HIS A 246 -11.98 -27.72 -17.08
CA HIS A 246 -11.35 -26.60 -16.37
C HIS A 246 -12.28 -25.37 -16.21
N ASP A 247 -12.86 -24.88 -17.31
CA ASP A 247 -13.81 -23.75 -17.29
C ASP A 247 -15.03 -24.00 -16.40
N LEU A 248 -15.55 -25.23 -16.38
CA LEU A 248 -16.71 -25.56 -15.56
C LEU A 248 -16.38 -25.45 -14.07
N LEU A 249 -15.21 -25.92 -13.65
CA LEU A 249 -14.82 -25.85 -12.25
C LEU A 249 -14.70 -24.40 -11.78
N ASN A 250 -14.10 -23.53 -12.57
CA ASN A 250 -14.03 -22.10 -12.26
C ASN A 250 -15.42 -21.45 -12.15
N ASN A 251 -16.36 -21.81 -13.04
CA ASN A 251 -17.74 -21.34 -12.96
C ASN A 251 -18.46 -21.85 -11.69
N LEU A 252 -18.21 -23.10 -11.29
CA LEU A 252 -18.78 -23.68 -10.08
C LEU A 252 -18.20 -23.01 -8.82
N GLY A 253 -16.90 -22.69 -8.81
CA GLY A 253 -16.30 -21.86 -7.78
C GLY A 253 -17.01 -20.51 -7.67
N ALA A 254 -17.16 -19.80 -8.78
CA ALA A 254 -17.82 -18.49 -8.80
C ALA A 254 -19.27 -18.57 -8.28
N ALA A 255 -19.99 -19.65 -8.61
CA ALA A 255 -21.37 -19.85 -8.18
C ALA A 255 -21.51 -20.22 -6.70
N ASN A 256 -20.62 -21.04 -6.15
CA ASN A 256 -20.73 -21.56 -4.78
C ASN A 256 -19.96 -20.73 -3.75
N LEU A 257 -18.83 -20.13 -4.15
CA LEU A 257 -17.90 -19.42 -3.26
C LEU A 257 -17.75 -17.94 -3.62
N GLY A 258 -18.36 -17.48 -4.72
CA GLY A 258 -18.22 -16.11 -5.19
C GLY A 258 -16.85 -15.79 -5.81
N GLN A 259 -16.01 -16.80 -6.05
CA GLN A 259 -14.66 -16.66 -6.58
C GLN A 259 -14.26 -17.83 -7.47
N THR A 260 -13.36 -17.61 -8.43
CA THR A 260 -12.69 -18.69 -9.16
C THR A 260 -11.63 -19.36 -8.31
N GLY A 261 -11.24 -20.59 -8.64
CA GLY A 261 -10.19 -21.33 -7.92
C GLY A 261 -8.83 -21.34 -8.60
N GLU A 262 -8.66 -20.59 -9.70
CA GLU A 262 -7.43 -20.60 -10.50
C GLU A 262 -6.20 -20.19 -9.67
N LEU A 263 -5.15 -21.01 -9.71
CA LEU A 263 -3.85 -20.79 -9.10
C LEU A 263 -2.77 -21.00 -10.16
N GLU A 264 -2.28 -19.91 -10.77
CA GLU A 264 -1.20 -19.96 -11.78
C GLU A 264 0.10 -20.56 -11.23
N GLU A 265 0.38 -20.33 -9.95
CA GLU A 265 1.51 -20.88 -9.20
C GLU A 265 1.01 -21.33 -7.82
N VAL A 266 0.88 -22.64 -7.60
CA VAL A 266 0.58 -23.21 -6.28
C VAL A 266 1.85 -23.16 -5.43
N THR A 267 2.03 -22.10 -4.64
CA THR A 267 3.19 -22.00 -3.75
C THR A 267 3.02 -22.90 -2.53
N PRO A 268 4.11 -23.38 -1.91
CA PRO A 268 4.04 -24.04 -0.60
C PRO A 268 3.27 -23.19 0.42
N ASP A 269 2.52 -23.85 1.30
CA ASP A 269 1.67 -23.27 2.35
C ASP A 269 0.53 -22.36 1.87
N SER A 270 0.27 -22.27 0.55
CA SER A 270 -0.84 -21.45 0.01
C SER A 270 -2.21 -22.13 0.09
N ILE A 271 -2.22 -23.46 0.25
CA ILE A 271 -3.41 -24.31 0.28
C ILE A 271 -3.28 -25.35 1.39
N GLY A 272 -4.33 -26.14 1.60
CA GLY A 272 -4.30 -27.25 2.59
C GLY A 272 -3.20 -28.27 2.27
N GLU A 273 -2.63 -28.88 3.32
CA GLU A 273 -1.47 -29.78 3.22
C GLU A 273 -1.76 -30.99 2.32
N ALA A 274 -2.95 -31.58 2.43
CA ALA A 274 -3.33 -32.72 1.58
C ALA A 274 -3.50 -32.29 0.11
N ALA A 275 -4.08 -31.11 -0.13
CA ALA A 275 -4.20 -30.55 -1.48
C ALA A 275 -2.83 -30.19 -2.08
N GLU A 276 -1.92 -29.62 -1.29
CA GLU A 276 -0.54 -29.35 -1.72
C GLU A 276 0.16 -30.65 -2.15
N ALA A 277 0.13 -31.67 -1.29
CA ALA A 277 0.70 -32.97 -1.63
C ALA A 277 0.08 -33.58 -2.90
N TRP A 278 -1.21 -33.34 -3.15
CA TRP A 278 -1.89 -33.77 -4.37
C TRP A 278 -1.40 -33.04 -5.63
N PHE A 279 -1.19 -31.72 -5.54
CA PHE A 279 -0.69 -30.90 -6.65
C PHE A 279 0.76 -31.21 -7.03
N TYR A 280 1.61 -31.45 -6.02
CA TYR A 280 3.04 -31.72 -6.20
C TYR A 280 3.38 -33.19 -6.51
N ASP A 281 2.38 -34.06 -6.62
CA ASP A 281 2.57 -35.44 -7.07
C ASP A 281 3.07 -35.47 -8.53
N GLU A 282 4.30 -35.95 -8.74
CA GLU A 282 4.95 -36.00 -10.06
C GLU A 282 4.19 -36.84 -11.10
N SER A 283 3.23 -37.67 -10.69
CA SER A 283 2.41 -38.46 -11.60
C SER A 283 1.25 -37.69 -12.23
N ARG A 284 0.97 -36.46 -11.77
CA ARG A 284 -0.17 -35.65 -12.22
C ARG A 284 -0.11 -35.36 -13.72
N GLN A 285 -1.28 -35.42 -14.35
CA GLN A 285 -1.46 -35.06 -15.75
C GLN A 285 -2.52 -33.98 -15.89
N SER A 286 -2.42 -33.19 -16.95
CA SER A 286 -3.42 -32.16 -17.26
C SER A 286 -4.81 -32.78 -17.34
N GLY A 287 -5.74 -32.23 -16.57
CA GLY A 287 -7.10 -32.74 -16.44
C GLY A 287 -7.32 -33.70 -15.28
N ASP A 288 -6.28 -34.08 -14.53
CA ASP A 288 -6.46 -34.81 -13.28
C ASP A 288 -7.28 -33.95 -12.31
N HIS A 289 -8.22 -34.56 -11.60
CA HIS A 289 -9.04 -33.88 -10.61
C HIS A 289 -9.50 -34.81 -9.50
N ALA A 290 -9.70 -34.25 -8.31
CA ALA A 290 -10.16 -35.02 -7.14
C ALA A 290 -10.79 -34.11 -6.08
N VAL A 291 -11.63 -34.70 -5.25
CA VAL A 291 -11.94 -34.14 -3.92
C VAL A 291 -10.84 -34.63 -2.97
N VAL A 292 -10.09 -33.69 -2.41
CA VAL A 292 -9.01 -33.93 -1.45
C VAL A 292 -9.52 -33.50 -0.07
N THR A 293 -9.37 -34.36 0.94
CA THR A 293 -9.84 -34.11 2.31
C THR A 293 -8.65 -33.83 3.21
N GLU A 294 -8.73 -32.75 3.97
CA GLU A 294 -7.73 -32.36 4.97
C GLU A 294 -7.94 -33.11 6.29
N GLU A 295 -6.94 -33.08 7.18
CA GLU A 295 -7.01 -33.79 8.47
C GLU A 295 -8.13 -33.29 9.39
N ASP A 296 -8.51 -32.01 9.29
CA ASP A 296 -9.57 -31.40 10.08
C ASP A 296 -10.99 -31.67 9.56
N GLY A 297 -11.10 -32.36 8.42
CA GLY A 297 -12.36 -32.73 7.78
C GLY A 297 -12.87 -31.72 6.75
N SER A 298 -12.20 -30.58 6.58
CA SER A 298 -12.38 -29.71 5.42
C SER A 298 -11.92 -30.43 4.15
N ALA A 299 -12.34 -29.94 2.99
CA ALA A 299 -12.00 -30.57 1.72
C ALA A 299 -11.89 -29.55 0.60
N ALA A 300 -11.16 -29.90 -0.46
CA ALA A 300 -11.07 -29.09 -1.65
C ALA A 300 -11.29 -29.92 -2.92
N ILE A 301 -11.90 -29.31 -3.93
CA ILE A 301 -11.83 -29.84 -5.29
C ILE A 301 -10.55 -29.31 -5.93
N CYS A 302 -9.65 -30.21 -6.29
CA CYS A 302 -8.41 -29.91 -6.98
C CYS A 302 -8.52 -30.33 -8.45
N TYR A 303 -8.00 -29.51 -9.36
CA TYR A 303 -7.86 -29.80 -10.79
C TYR A 303 -6.48 -29.40 -11.26
N PHE A 304 -5.72 -30.32 -11.83
CA PHE A 304 -4.36 -30.09 -12.28
C PHE A 304 -4.35 -29.63 -13.73
N VAL A 305 -3.76 -28.46 -13.99
CA VAL A 305 -3.62 -27.91 -15.35
C VAL A 305 -2.24 -28.25 -15.91
N SER A 306 -1.16 -27.94 -15.20
CA SER A 306 0.21 -28.25 -15.60
C SER A 306 1.20 -28.22 -14.43
N ALA A 307 2.40 -28.79 -14.61
CA ALA A 307 3.45 -28.74 -13.59
C ALA A 307 4.13 -27.37 -13.44
N GLY A 308 3.78 -26.37 -14.27
CA GLY A 308 4.48 -25.09 -14.31
C GLY A 308 5.92 -25.18 -14.86
N GLN A 309 6.65 -24.07 -14.77
CA GLN A 309 8.04 -23.96 -15.24
C GLN A 309 8.97 -23.31 -14.20
N ARG A 310 8.42 -22.51 -13.30
CA ARG A 310 9.15 -21.76 -12.28
C ARG A 310 9.09 -22.51 -10.96
N THR A 311 10.23 -22.66 -10.30
CA THR A 311 10.33 -23.25 -8.96
C THR A 311 10.11 -22.18 -7.89
N TYR A 312 9.72 -22.60 -6.69
CA TYR A 312 9.46 -21.65 -5.60
C TYR A 312 10.73 -20.89 -5.17
N TRP A 313 11.90 -21.54 -5.20
CA TRP A 313 13.18 -20.86 -4.91
C TRP A 313 13.50 -19.74 -5.90
N GLN A 314 13.15 -19.92 -7.19
CA GLN A 314 13.34 -18.87 -8.20
C GLN A 314 12.43 -17.68 -7.91
N ARG A 315 11.19 -17.95 -7.48
CA ARG A 315 10.25 -16.89 -7.13
C ARG A 315 10.74 -16.07 -5.94
N LEU A 316 11.08 -16.74 -4.83
CA LEU A 316 11.58 -16.06 -3.63
C LEU A 316 12.84 -15.24 -3.92
N ALA A 317 13.83 -15.84 -4.60
CA ALA A 317 15.08 -15.16 -4.92
C ALA A 317 14.89 -13.99 -5.89
N GLU A 318 13.98 -14.09 -6.85
CA GLU A 318 13.67 -12.97 -7.74
C GLU A 318 12.95 -11.84 -6.99
N ASP A 319 11.95 -12.15 -6.17
CA ASP A 319 11.21 -11.15 -5.41
C ASP A 319 12.13 -10.38 -4.45
N ASP A 320 12.99 -11.08 -3.72
CA ASP A 320 13.98 -10.49 -2.81
C ASP A 320 15.02 -9.65 -3.56
N LEU A 321 15.57 -10.18 -4.66
CA LEU A 321 16.55 -9.44 -5.48
C LEU A 321 15.94 -8.17 -6.08
N ARG A 322 14.70 -8.24 -6.58
CA ARG A 322 13.98 -7.07 -7.11
C ARG A 322 13.77 -6.04 -6.03
N HIS A 323 13.35 -6.46 -4.84
CA HIS A 323 13.16 -5.59 -3.70
C HIS A 323 14.48 -4.92 -3.27
N GLU A 324 15.55 -5.69 -3.08
CA GLU A 324 16.86 -5.16 -2.67
C GLU A 324 17.41 -4.18 -3.72
N THR A 325 17.30 -4.53 -5.00
CA THR A 325 17.72 -3.66 -6.10
C THR A 325 16.97 -2.34 -6.08
N TYR A 326 15.65 -2.37 -5.92
CA TYR A 326 14.83 -1.17 -5.81
C TYR A 326 15.19 -0.34 -4.59
N GLN A 327 15.35 -0.94 -3.41
CA GLN A 327 15.74 -0.22 -2.19
C GLN A 327 17.07 0.50 -2.36
N ASN A 328 18.05 -0.14 -3.00
CA ASN A 328 19.34 0.48 -3.29
C ASN A 328 19.23 1.65 -4.28
N GLN A 329 18.39 1.52 -5.31
CA GLN A 329 18.11 2.62 -6.26
C GLN A 329 17.37 3.77 -5.58
N TYR A 330 16.32 3.47 -4.81
CA TYR A 330 15.56 4.41 -4.02
C TYR A 330 16.47 5.23 -3.09
N LEU A 331 17.33 4.56 -2.31
CA LEU A 331 18.29 5.24 -1.43
C LEU A 331 19.30 6.09 -2.21
N THR A 332 19.71 5.65 -3.39
CA THR A 332 20.60 6.43 -4.26
C THR A 332 19.92 7.74 -4.70
N ILE A 333 18.65 7.68 -5.06
CA ILE A 333 17.86 8.85 -5.46
C ILE A 333 17.65 9.79 -4.27
N VAL A 334 17.15 9.29 -3.14
CA VAL A 334 16.85 10.11 -1.96
C VAL A 334 18.11 10.80 -1.42
N ASN A 335 19.25 10.09 -1.38
CA ASN A 335 20.51 10.65 -0.89
C ASN A 335 21.22 11.59 -1.88
N ALA A 336 20.75 11.69 -3.13
CA ALA A 336 21.30 12.63 -4.10
C ALA A 336 20.93 14.09 -3.78
N TYR A 337 19.87 14.31 -2.99
CA TYR A 337 19.32 15.61 -2.67
C TYR A 337 19.52 15.96 -1.19
N THR A 338 19.88 17.21 -0.90
CA THR A 338 20.05 17.69 0.48
C THR A 338 18.99 18.73 0.81
N PHE A 339 18.15 18.40 1.78
CA PHE A 339 17.09 19.27 2.28
C PHE A 339 17.51 19.95 3.58
N TYR A 340 17.36 21.26 3.65
CA TYR A 340 17.60 22.05 4.85
C TYR A 340 16.27 22.48 5.44
N VAL A 341 16.05 22.17 6.71
CA VAL A 341 14.83 22.52 7.44
C VAL A 341 15.11 23.67 8.40
N ASN A 342 14.24 24.68 8.39
CA ASN A 342 14.27 25.78 9.34
C ASN A 342 13.17 25.58 10.40
N TYR A 343 13.50 24.80 11.44
CA TYR A 343 12.56 24.47 12.52
C TYR A 343 12.02 25.72 13.26
N ASP A 344 12.79 26.79 13.38
CA ASP A 344 12.35 28.05 14.03
C ASP A 344 11.18 28.71 13.30
N LYS A 345 11.02 28.41 12.00
CA LYS A 345 9.95 28.94 11.15
C LYS A 345 8.76 28.01 11.04
N ILE A 346 8.84 26.76 11.48
CA ILE A 346 7.72 25.81 11.35
C ILE A 346 6.53 26.24 12.19
N ARG A 347 5.35 26.24 11.59
CA ARG A 347 4.06 26.55 12.19
C ARG A 347 3.07 25.46 11.79
N ILE A 348 2.74 24.59 12.74
CA ILE A 348 1.67 23.61 12.56
C ILE A 348 0.40 24.21 13.19
N THR A 349 -0.62 24.41 12.36
CA THR A 349 -1.93 24.88 12.81
C THR A 349 -2.90 23.72 12.73
N ALA A 350 -3.51 23.38 13.86
CA ALA A 350 -4.57 22.38 13.90
C ALA A 350 -5.79 22.81 13.06
N PRO A 351 -6.39 21.90 12.27
CA PRO A 351 -7.69 22.12 11.68
C PRO A 351 -8.71 22.50 12.74
N GLU A 352 -9.67 23.31 12.34
CA GLU A 352 -10.78 23.70 13.21
C GLU A 352 -11.53 22.45 13.71
N GLY A 353 -11.85 22.41 15.01
CA GLY A 353 -12.59 21.32 15.64
C GLY A 353 -11.79 20.06 15.97
N LEU A 354 -10.50 19.96 15.62
CA LEU A 354 -9.71 18.74 15.80
C LEU A 354 -9.73 18.20 17.24
N TYR A 355 -9.64 19.10 18.24
CA TYR A 355 -9.58 18.72 19.66
C TYR A 355 -10.88 18.97 20.43
N GLU A 356 -11.95 19.35 19.74
CA GLU A 356 -13.24 19.60 20.38
C GLU A 356 -14.00 18.27 20.52
N THR A 357 -14.29 17.86 21.75
CA THR A 357 -15.10 16.66 21.99
C THR A 357 -16.45 16.77 21.29
N GLN A 358 -16.84 15.78 20.49
CA GLN A 358 -18.26 15.52 20.25
C GLN A 358 -18.90 15.21 21.60
N SER A 359 -19.46 16.22 22.25
CA SER A 359 -20.41 16.01 23.34
C SER A 359 -21.60 15.27 22.74
N ALA A 360 -21.64 13.94 22.96
CA ALA A 360 -22.70 13.05 22.56
C ALA A 360 -24.08 13.69 22.84
N GLY A 361 -24.85 13.90 21.78
CA GLY A 361 -26.27 14.30 21.81
C GLY A 361 -27.15 13.12 21.46
#